data_AF-A0AAV4IT54-F1
#
_entry.id   AF-A0AAV4IT54-F1
#
_cell.length_a   1.000
_cell.length_b   1.000
_cell.length_c   1.000
_cell.angle_alpha   90.00
_cell.angle_beta   90.00
_cell.angle_gamma   90.00
#
_symmetry.space_group_name_H-M   'P 1'
#
loop_
_entity.id
_entity.type
_entity.pdbx_description
1 polymer ?
#
loop_
_entity_poly.entity_id
_entity_poly.type
_entity_poly.pdbx_seq_one_letter_code
_entity_poly.pdbx_strand_id
1 'polypeptide(L)'
;MIVVAAAAVVVVVVVVVVVVVVVVVIVVVVTVVIVLVLDTVFVVVVVVVVTGVVDTVVVAVVVVVVVVVVVVVVVVVVVVVVVVVAVVTLAVVVNSSSSTSSNSSSSGSNSGWVVTAVVVVIVVVLGIVVVVVVVVVVVVVVVVVVVAVAVVVVVVVAVVVVVVVVVK
;
A
#
# COMPACT_ATOMS: atom_id res chain seq x y z
N MET A 1 88.32 -18.69 4.17
CA MET A 1 87.08 -19.48 4.34
C MET A 1 86.02 -18.76 5.18
N ILE A 2 86.36 -18.09 6.29
CA ILE A 2 85.40 -17.39 7.17
C ILE A 2 84.59 -16.28 6.45
N VAL A 3 85.23 -15.48 5.59
CA VAL A 3 84.56 -14.39 4.86
C VAL A 3 83.47 -14.90 3.91
N VAL A 4 83.70 -16.04 3.25
CA VAL A 4 82.74 -16.65 2.31
C VAL A 4 81.51 -17.20 3.06
N ALA A 5 81.73 -17.82 4.23
CA ALA A 5 80.65 -18.30 5.08
C ALA A 5 79.77 -17.15 5.61
N ALA A 6 80.39 -16.04 6.04
CA ALA A 6 79.66 -14.86 6.49
C ALA A 6 78.80 -14.24 5.36
N ALA A 7 79.34 -14.12 4.15
CA ALA A 7 78.59 -13.62 3.00
C ALA A 7 77.38 -14.50 2.65
N ALA A 8 77.54 -15.83 2.69
CA ALA A 8 76.44 -16.76 2.44
C ALA A 8 75.30 -16.61 3.46
N VAL A 9 75.63 -16.45 4.75
CA VAL A 9 74.63 -16.22 5.81
C VAL A 9 73.87 -14.92 5.57
N VAL A 10 74.57 -13.83 5.21
CA VAL A 10 73.92 -12.54 4.92
C VAL A 10 72.94 -12.67 3.75
N VAL A 11 73.33 -13.33 2.66
CA VAL A 11 72.45 -13.55 1.51
C VAL A 11 71.20 -14.34 1.90
N VAL A 12 71.36 -15.42 2.66
CA VAL A 12 70.20 -16.22 3.13
C VAL A 12 69.27 -15.39 4.00
N VAL A 13 69.81 -14.61 4.95
CA VAL A 13 68.99 -13.72 5.81
C VAL A 13 68.24 -12.69 4.97
N VAL A 14 68.90 -12.04 4.00
CA VAL A 14 68.24 -11.06 3.11
C VAL A 14 67.12 -11.72 2.31
N VAL A 15 67.36 -12.91 1.73
CA VAL A 15 66.33 -13.64 0.98
C VAL A 15 65.15 -13.98 1.87
N VAL A 16 65.39 -14.50 3.08
CA VAL A 16 64.32 -14.82 4.04
C VAL A 16 63.51 -13.57 4.40
N VAL A 17 64.18 -12.44 4.69
CA VAL A 17 63.49 -11.18 5.01
C VAL A 17 62.64 -10.71 3.84
N VAL A 18 63.16 -10.74 2.61
CA VAL A 18 62.39 -10.37 1.40
C VAL A 18 61.17 -11.27 1.24
N VAL A 19 61.32 -12.58 1.38
CA VAL A 19 60.19 -13.53 1.29
C VAL A 19 59.14 -13.22 2.36
N VAL A 20 59.55 -12.99 3.61
CA VAL A 20 58.62 -12.64 4.70
C VAL A 20 57.87 -11.34 4.39
N VAL A 21 58.56 -10.30 3.93
CA VAL A 21 57.93 -9.02 3.57
C VAL A 21 56.93 -9.22 2.43
N VAL A 22 57.29 -9.98 1.39
CA VAL A 22 56.38 -10.28 0.27
C VAL A 22 55.14 -11.03 0.77
N VAL A 23 55.31 -12.03 1.63
CA VAL A 23 54.17 -12.77 2.22
C VAL A 23 53.27 -11.84 3.02
N VAL A 24 53.83 -10.97 3.86
CA VAL A 24 53.06 -9.99 4.64
C VAL A 24 52.29 -9.04 3.73
N VAL A 25 52.92 -8.51 2.67
CA VAL A 25 52.25 -7.63 1.71
C VAL A 25 51.09 -8.36 1.01
N ILE A 26 51.31 -9.61 0.57
CA ILE A 26 50.25 -10.42 -0.05
C ILE A 26 49.08 -10.62 0.91
N VAL A 27 49.36 -10.98 2.17
CA VAL A 27 48.31 -11.17 3.19
C VAL A 27 47.52 -9.88 3.38
N VAL A 28 48.18 -8.73 3.53
CA VAL A 28 47.52 -7.42 3.68
C VAL A 28 46.65 -7.10 2.47
N VAL A 29 47.17 -7.27 1.26
CA VAL A 29 46.41 -7.02 0.02
C VAL A 29 45.18 -7.92 -0.06
N VAL A 30 45.34 -9.22 0.23
CA VAL A 30 44.22 -10.17 0.23
C VAL A 30 43.17 -9.78 1.28
N THR A 31 43.58 -9.40 2.49
CA THR A 31 42.66 -8.93 3.52
C THR A 31 41.90 -7.68 3.07
N VAL A 32 42.58 -6.69 2.48
CA VAL A 32 41.95 -5.48 1.94
C VAL A 32 40.94 -5.82 0.85
N VAL A 33 41.31 -6.69 -0.10
CA VAL A 33 40.41 -7.12 -1.18
C VAL A 33 39.18 -7.84 -0.61
N ILE A 34 39.36 -8.75 0.35
CA ILE A 34 38.24 -9.44 1.01
C ILE A 34 37.30 -8.44 1.68
N VAL A 35 37.84 -7.47 2.43
CA VAL A 35 37.03 -6.43 3.09
C VAL A 35 36.23 -5.63 2.07
N LEU A 36 36.86 -5.20 0.96
CA LEU A 36 36.18 -4.45 -0.11
C LEU A 36 35.08 -5.28 -0.80
N VAL A 37 35.33 -6.57 -1.05
CA VAL A 37 34.32 -7.46 -1.64
C VAL A 37 33.15 -7.65 -0.67
N LEU A 38 33.42 -7.85 0.61
CA LEU A 38 32.36 -8.00 1.62
C LEU A 38 31.52 -6.73 1.76
N ASP A 39 32.15 -5.55 1.73
CA ASP A 39 31.47 -4.26 1.78
C ASP A 39 30.55 -4.05 0.57
N THR A 40 31.07 -4.30 -0.65
CA THR A 40 30.27 -4.17 -1.88
C THR A 40 29.10 -5.16 -1.93
N VAL A 41 29.31 -6.42 -1.55
CA VAL A 41 28.22 -7.42 -1.46
C VAL A 41 27.18 -7.01 -0.44
N PHE A 42 27.60 -6.49 0.72
CA PHE A 42 26.69 -6.02 1.75
C PHE A 42 25.81 -4.86 1.23
N VAL A 43 26.40 -3.86 0.57
CA VAL A 43 25.65 -2.75 -0.04
C VAL A 43 24.65 -3.26 -1.08
N VAL A 44 25.05 -4.18 -1.96
CA VAL A 44 24.16 -4.74 -2.99
C VAL A 44 22.97 -5.46 -2.37
N VAL A 45 23.21 -6.32 -1.36
CA VAL A 45 22.13 -7.03 -0.65
C VAL A 45 21.16 -6.05 -0.01
N VAL A 46 21.68 -5.02 0.65
CA VAL A 46 20.86 -3.96 1.26
C VAL A 46 19.99 -3.26 0.22
N VAL A 47 20.56 -2.86 -0.92
CA VAL A 47 19.81 -2.20 -1.99
C VAL A 47 18.71 -3.10 -2.52
N VAL A 48 19.00 -4.37 -2.81
CA VAL A 48 18.01 -5.34 -3.33
C VAL A 48 16.85 -5.55 -2.35
N VAL A 49 17.15 -5.67 -1.05
CA VAL A 49 16.12 -5.83 -0.02
C VAL A 49 15.25 -4.58 0.06
N VAL A 50 15.85 -3.39 0.07
CA VAL A 50 15.10 -2.13 0.12
C VAL A 50 14.21 -1.98 -1.11
N THR A 51 14.73 -2.20 -2.32
CA THR A 51 13.94 -2.07 -3.55
C THR A 51 12.78 -3.09 -3.57
N GLY A 52 13.03 -4.34 -3.15
CA GLY A 52 11.98 -5.36 -3.09
C GLY A 52 10.86 -5.01 -2.09
N VAL A 53 11.20 -4.46 -0.92
CA VAL A 53 10.20 -3.99 0.05
C VAL A 53 9.40 -2.82 -0.52
N VAL A 54 10.05 -1.86 -1.19
CA VAL A 54 9.35 -0.73 -1.81
C VAL A 54 8.38 -1.21 -2.88
N ASP A 55 8.80 -2.10 -3.78
CA ASP A 55 7.96 -2.62 -4.86
C ASP A 55 6.72 -3.34 -4.32
N THR A 56 6.88 -4.18 -3.30
CA THR A 56 5.75 -4.89 -2.67
C THR A 56 4.77 -3.93 -2.00
N VAL A 57 5.26 -2.89 -1.33
CA VAL A 57 4.40 -1.86 -0.71
C VAL A 57 3.66 -1.06 -1.77
N VAL A 58 4.32 -0.65 -2.85
CA VAL A 58 3.68 0.07 -3.96
C VAL A 58 2.56 -0.77 -4.57
N VAL A 59 2.81 -2.04 -4.88
CA VAL A 59 1.80 -2.96 -5.40
C VAL A 59 0.63 -3.10 -4.43
N ALA A 60 0.90 -3.27 -3.14
CA ALA A 60 -0.15 -3.37 -2.12
C ALA A 60 -1.02 -2.09 -2.08
N VAL A 61 -0.42 -0.91 -2.11
CA VAL A 61 -1.15 0.37 -2.15
C VAL A 61 -2.00 0.47 -3.41
N VAL A 62 -1.47 0.11 -4.58
CA VAL A 62 -2.22 0.14 -5.85
C VAL A 62 -3.44 -0.79 -5.78
N VAL A 63 -3.27 -2.02 -5.28
CA VAL A 63 -4.38 -2.97 -5.13
C VAL A 63 -5.46 -2.42 -4.21
N VAL A 64 -5.09 -1.84 -3.06
CA VAL A 64 -6.04 -1.21 -2.14
C VAL A 64 -6.81 -0.10 -2.83
N VAL A 65 -6.13 0.80 -3.54
CA VAL A 65 -6.77 1.90 -4.28
C VAL A 65 -7.76 1.37 -5.32
N VAL A 66 -7.38 0.35 -6.10
CA VAL A 66 -8.27 -0.26 -7.09
C VAL A 66 -9.53 -0.84 -6.43
N VAL A 67 -9.38 -1.57 -5.32
CA VAL A 67 -10.52 -2.14 -4.57
C VAL A 67 -11.47 -1.04 -4.12
N VAL A 68 -10.94 0.09 -3.62
CA VAL A 68 -11.75 1.23 -3.19
C VAL A 68 -12.54 1.83 -4.34
N VAL A 69 -11.88 2.06 -5.47
CA VAL A 69 -12.55 2.58 -6.68
C VAL A 69 -13.69 1.65 -7.08
N VAL A 70 -13.46 0.34 -7.09
CA VAL A 70 -14.51 -0.65 -7.40
C VAL A 70 -15.67 -0.56 -6.40
N VAL A 71 -15.38 -0.49 -5.10
CA VAL A 71 -16.43 -0.35 -4.06
C VAL A 71 -17.24 0.92 -4.26
N VAL A 72 -16.59 2.06 -4.50
CA VAL A 72 -17.26 3.33 -4.76
C VAL A 72 -18.16 3.23 -5.99
N VAL A 73 -17.66 2.65 -7.09
CA VAL A 73 -18.46 2.44 -8.31
C VAL A 73 -19.69 1.59 -8.02
N VAL A 74 -19.54 0.46 -7.33
CA VAL A 74 -20.66 -0.43 -6.96
C VAL A 74 -21.69 0.33 -6.13
N VAL A 75 -21.24 1.09 -5.14
CA VAL A 75 -22.10 1.91 -4.29
C VAL A 75 -22.89 2.95 -5.10
N VAL A 76 -22.23 3.64 -6.03
CA VAL A 76 -22.89 4.59 -6.93
C VAL A 76 -23.96 3.89 -7.78
N VAL A 77 -23.65 2.73 -8.35
CA VAL A 77 -24.63 1.94 -9.13
C VAL A 77 -25.85 1.59 -8.26
N VAL A 78 -25.64 1.12 -7.03
CA VAL A 78 -26.73 0.78 -6.10
C VAL A 78 -27.61 2.00 -5.83
N VAL A 79 -27.03 3.17 -5.57
CA VAL A 79 -27.79 4.41 -5.35
C VAL A 79 -28.62 4.75 -6.58
N VAL A 80 -28.04 4.69 -7.78
CA VAL A 80 -28.76 4.96 -9.03
C VAL A 80 -29.96 4.01 -9.19
N VAL A 81 -29.76 2.71 -8.96
CA VAL A 81 -30.85 1.71 -9.03
C VAL A 81 -31.96 2.03 -8.03
N VAL A 82 -31.61 2.37 -6.79
CA VAL A 82 -32.59 2.74 -5.74
C VAL A 82 -33.40 3.96 -6.17
N VAL A 83 -32.76 4.99 -6.72
CA VAL A 83 -33.42 6.18 -7.23
C VAL A 83 -34.37 5.84 -8.38
N VAL A 84 -33.94 5.03 -9.35
CA VAL A 84 -34.79 4.60 -10.46
C VAL A 84 -36.01 3.85 -9.96
N VAL A 85 -35.84 2.90 -9.02
CA VAL A 85 -36.96 2.17 -8.41
C VAL A 85 -37.92 3.14 -7.72
N ALA A 86 -37.41 4.10 -6.93
CA ALA A 86 -38.25 5.08 -6.26
C ALA A 86 -39.08 5.92 -7.26
N VAL A 87 -38.45 6.38 -8.36
CA VAL A 87 -39.13 7.15 -9.41
C VAL A 87 -40.20 6.31 -10.10
N VAL A 88 -39.90 5.05 -10.46
CA VAL A 88 -40.88 4.14 -11.09
C VAL A 88 -42.06 3.90 -10.16
N THR A 89 -41.79 3.63 -8.88
CA THR A 89 -42.84 3.39 -7.87
C THR A 89 -43.74 4.63 -7.71
N LEU A 90 -43.13 5.83 -7.68
CA LEU A 90 -43.87 7.08 -7.63
C LEU A 90 -44.74 7.29 -8.88
N ALA A 91 -44.19 7.04 -10.07
CA ALA A 91 -44.91 7.18 -11.34
C ALA A 91 -46.13 6.24 -11.40
N VAL A 92 -45.99 5.00 -10.94
CA VAL A 92 -47.11 4.04 -10.85
C VAL A 92 -48.20 4.57 -9.91
N VAL A 93 -47.83 5.03 -8.71
CA VAL A 93 -48.77 5.55 -7.72
C VAL A 93 -49.54 6.77 -8.25
N VAL A 94 -48.86 7.68 -8.95
CA VAL A 94 -49.49 8.87 -9.53
C VAL A 94 -50.47 8.47 -10.65
N ASN A 95 -50.06 7.57 -11.55
CA ASN A 95 -50.88 7.18 -12.70
C ASN A 95 -52.19 6.48 -12.29
N SER A 96 -52.16 5.68 -11.21
CA SER A 96 -53.36 5.02 -10.66
C SER A 96 -54.44 5.98 -10.15
N SER A 97 -54.12 7.26 -9.93
CA SER A 97 -55.07 8.25 -9.43
C SER A 97 -55.96 8.87 -10.52
N SER A 98 -55.70 8.59 -11.80
CA SER A 98 -56.31 9.30 -12.95
C SER A 98 -57.62 8.68 -13.47
N SER A 99 -58.05 7.52 -12.94
CA SER A 99 -59.02 6.64 -13.62
C SER A 99 -60.44 6.64 -13.06
N THR A 100 -60.94 7.72 -12.47
CA THR A 100 -62.35 7.78 -12.00
C THR A 100 -63.04 9.08 -12.41
N SER A 101 -63.54 9.08 -13.64
CA SER A 101 -64.58 9.99 -14.09
C SER A 101 -65.83 9.18 -14.42
N SER A 102 -66.65 8.90 -13.41
CA SER A 102 -68.12 9.03 -13.50
C SER A 102 -68.79 8.61 -12.19
N ASN A 103 -69.58 9.55 -11.68
CA ASN A 103 -70.70 9.41 -10.76
C ASN A 103 -70.48 9.24 -9.24
N SER A 104 -70.86 10.35 -8.57
CA SER A 104 -71.61 10.43 -7.31
C SER A 104 -70.89 10.14 -5.98
N SER A 105 -70.41 11.24 -5.40
CA SER A 105 -70.72 11.68 -4.03
C SER A 105 -70.60 10.65 -2.90
N SER A 106 -69.41 10.57 -2.30
CA SER A 106 -69.25 10.60 -0.84
C SER A 106 -67.78 10.87 -0.49
N SER A 107 -67.60 11.93 0.30
CA SER A 107 -66.37 12.41 0.92
C SER A 107 -65.60 11.24 1.56
N GLY A 108 -64.31 11.02 1.30
CA GLY A 108 -63.22 11.95 1.59
C GLY A 108 -62.33 11.27 2.64
N SER A 109 -61.31 10.50 2.23
CA SER A 109 -60.30 9.92 3.14
C SER A 109 -59.09 9.26 2.45
N ASN A 110 -59.10 9.03 1.12
CA ASN A 110 -58.02 8.27 0.48
C ASN A 110 -56.74 9.06 0.18
N SER A 111 -56.73 10.39 0.26
CA SER A 111 -55.54 11.21 -0.02
C SER A 111 -54.43 11.06 1.04
N GLY A 112 -54.77 10.72 2.28
CA GLY A 112 -53.77 10.55 3.35
C GLY A 112 -52.82 9.37 3.13
N TRP A 113 -53.29 8.30 2.49
CA TRP A 113 -52.50 7.09 2.27
C TRP A 113 -51.40 7.30 1.23
N VAL A 114 -51.69 8.06 0.17
CA VAL A 114 -50.71 8.38 -0.88
C VAL A 114 -49.58 9.26 -0.32
N VAL A 115 -49.93 10.30 0.44
CA VAL A 115 -48.94 11.18 1.08
C VAL A 115 -48.06 10.37 2.05
N THR A 116 -48.67 9.51 2.87
CA THR A 116 -47.93 8.66 3.82
C THR A 116 -46.98 7.71 3.08
N ALA A 117 -47.43 7.07 1.99
CA ALA A 117 -46.59 6.19 1.19
C ALA A 117 -45.39 6.93 0.57
N VAL A 118 -45.61 8.13 0.00
CA VAL A 118 -44.54 8.95 -0.57
C VAL A 118 -43.53 9.36 0.49
N VAL A 119 -44.00 9.80 1.67
CA VAL A 119 -43.11 10.16 2.79
C VAL A 119 -42.28 8.96 3.24
N VAL A 120 -42.87 7.77 3.36
CA VAL A 120 -42.12 6.55 3.70
C VAL A 120 -41.06 6.22 2.65
N VAL A 121 -41.39 6.31 1.36
CA VAL A 121 -40.41 6.08 0.27
C VAL A 121 -39.25 7.08 0.37
N ILE A 122 -39.53 8.36 0.57
CA ILE A 122 -38.49 9.40 0.72
C ILE A 122 -37.60 9.10 1.92
N VAL A 123 -38.18 8.76 3.07
CA VAL A 123 -37.42 8.44 4.29
C VAL A 123 -36.53 7.21 4.07
N VAL A 124 -37.04 6.17 3.39
CA VAL A 124 -36.27 4.97 3.07
C VAL A 124 -35.11 5.31 2.12
N VAL A 125 -35.37 6.09 1.06
CA VAL A 125 -34.32 6.52 0.11
C VAL A 125 -33.25 7.36 0.83
N LEU A 126 -33.65 8.33 1.65
CA LEU A 126 -32.70 9.12 2.44
C LEU A 126 -31.90 8.26 3.41
N GLY A 127 -32.54 7.30 4.07
CA GLY A 127 -31.87 6.33 4.95
C GLY A 127 -30.81 5.54 4.20
N ILE A 128 -31.13 5.00 3.02
CA ILE A 128 -30.19 4.27 2.17
C ILE A 128 -29.02 5.16 1.75
N VAL A 129 -29.30 6.40 1.32
CA VAL A 129 -28.26 7.36 0.91
C VAL A 129 -27.32 7.66 2.08
N VAL A 130 -27.84 7.91 3.28
CA VAL A 130 -27.01 8.14 4.47
C VAL A 130 -26.14 6.93 4.79
N VAL A 131 -26.70 5.72 4.79
CA VAL A 131 -25.94 4.48 5.03
C VAL A 131 -24.83 4.32 4.00
N VAL A 132 -25.14 4.55 2.72
CA VAL A 132 -24.16 4.53 1.63
C VAL A 132 -23.02 5.52 1.88
N VAL A 133 -23.34 6.78 2.20
CA VAL A 133 -22.34 7.81 2.47
C VAL A 133 -21.45 7.41 3.65
N VAL A 134 -22.03 6.89 4.73
CA VAL A 134 -21.27 6.42 5.89
C VAL A 134 -20.33 5.28 5.49
N VAL A 135 -20.80 4.30 4.72
CA VAL A 135 -19.95 3.19 4.24
C VAL A 135 -18.78 3.71 3.41
N VAL A 136 -19.03 4.65 2.49
CA VAL A 136 -17.97 5.26 1.67
C VAL A 136 -16.96 5.99 2.55
N VAL A 137 -17.40 6.79 3.52
CA VAL A 137 -16.51 7.50 4.44
C VAL A 137 -15.67 6.51 5.25
N VAL A 138 -16.26 5.45 5.78
CA VAL A 138 -15.52 4.41 6.53
C VAL A 138 -14.47 3.74 5.64
N VAL A 139 -14.83 3.37 4.40
CA VAL A 139 -13.88 2.78 3.44
C VAL A 139 -12.73 3.74 3.16
N VAL A 140 -13.00 5.02 2.92
CA VAL A 140 -11.95 6.03 2.69
C VAL A 140 -11.04 6.17 3.90
N VAL A 141 -11.58 6.24 5.12
CA VAL A 141 -10.79 6.32 6.35
C VAL A 141 -9.89 5.11 6.52
N VAL A 142 -10.43 3.89 6.34
CA VAL A 142 -9.64 2.65 6.43
C VAL A 142 -8.47 2.67 5.45
N VAL A 143 -8.69 3.15 4.23
CA VAL A 143 -7.67 3.21 3.18
C VAL A 143 -6.57 4.19 3.54
N VAL A 144 -6.94 5.39 4.00
CA VAL A 144 -5.99 6.39 4.47
C VAL A 144 -5.12 5.83 5.60
N VAL A 145 -5.73 5.11 6.55
CA VAL A 145 -4.99 4.46 7.65
C VAL A 145 -4.04 3.38 7.12
N VAL A 146 -4.48 2.50 6.22
CA VAL A 146 -3.63 1.46 5.64
C VAL A 146 -2.44 2.06 4.89
N VAL A 147 -2.67 3.10 4.08
CA VAL A 147 -1.61 3.79 3.35
C VAL A 147 -0.63 4.46 4.32
N ALA A 148 -1.13 5.14 5.35
CA ALA A 148 -0.27 5.78 6.36
C ALA A 148 0.61 4.75 7.09
N VAL A 149 0.05 3.62 7.50
CA VAL A 149 0.81 2.54 8.14
C VAL A 149 1.87 1.98 7.19
N ALA A 150 1.53 1.74 5.93
CA ALA A 150 2.48 1.24 4.93
C ALA A 150 3.67 2.19 4.75
N VAL A 151 3.41 3.51 4.67
CA VAL A 151 4.47 4.53 4.58
C VAL A 151 5.36 4.52 5.82
N VAL A 152 4.78 4.45 7.02
CA VAL A 152 5.55 4.38 8.28
C VAL A 152 6.47 3.16 8.29
N VAL A 153 5.98 1.99 7.87
CA VAL A 153 6.80 0.76 7.80
C VAL A 153 7.98 0.94 6.85
N VAL A 154 7.76 1.51 5.66
CA VAL A 154 8.85 1.78 4.69
C VAL A 154 9.89 2.72 5.29
N VAL A 155 9.46 3.80 5.95
CA VAL A 155 10.37 4.76 6.60
C VAL A 155 11.19 4.08 7.69
N VAL A 156 10.58 3.28 8.55
CA VAL A 156 11.27 2.56 9.63
C VAL A 156 12.31 1.60 9.05
N VAL A 157 11.95 0.82 8.01
CA VAL A 157 12.88 -0.09 7.35
C VAL A 157 14.05 0.67 6.74
N ALA A 158 13.79 1.79 6.06
CA ALA A 158 14.84 2.63 5.48
C ALA A 158 15.78 3.18 6.57
N VAL A 159 15.24 3.66 7.69
CA VAL A 159 16.06 4.16 8.82
C VAL A 159 16.91 3.05 9.41
N VAL A 160 16.34 1.86 9.66
CA VAL A 160 17.09 0.71 10.18
C VAL A 160 18.24 0.35 9.24
N VAL A 161 17.98 0.33 7.94
CA VAL A 161 19.01 0.08 6.93
C VAL A 161 20.12 1.12 7.00
N VAL A 162 19.79 2.41 7.06
CA VAL A 162 20.78 3.49 7.17
C VAL A 162 21.62 3.34 8.43
N VAL A 163 20.99 3.07 9.58
CA VAL A 163 21.70 2.87 10.85
C VAL A 163 22.65 1.67 10.76
N VAL A 164 22.21 0.56 10.19
CA VAL A 164 23.06 -0.65 10.03
C VAL A 164 24.23 -0.40 9.08
N VAL A 165 24.07 0.44 8.07
CA VAL A 165 25.15 0.83 7.14
C VAL A 165 26.12 1.80 7.81
N VAL A 166 25.65 2.76 8.59
CA VAL A 166 26.49 3.81 9.22
C VAL A 166 27.26 3.29 10.44
N VAL A 167 26.70 2.34 11.18
CA VAL A 167 27.32 1.80 12.42
C VAL A 167 28.35 0.70 12.11
N LYS A 168 28.42 0.20 10.88
CA LYS A 168 29.47 -0.70 10.42
C LYS A 168 30.72 0.07 10.00
#